data_AF-A0A0A2LHC7-F1
#
_entry.id   AF-A0A0A2LHC7-F1
#
_cell.length_a   1.000
_cell.length_b   1.000
_cell.length_c   1.000
_cell.angle_alpha   90.00
_cell.angle_beta   90.00
_cell.angle_gamma   90.00
#
_symmetry.space_group_name_H-M   'P 1'
#
loop_
_entity.id
_entity.type
_entity.pdbx_description
1 polymer ?
#
loop_
_entity_poly.entity_id
_entity_poly.type
_entity_poly.pdbx_seq_one_letter_code
_entity_poly.pdbx_strand_id
1 'polypeptide(L)'
;MKKQLIHSTLAALTLFFTACSGTDDSPVLAQNSDTTQLLGKWKIYKAVYGQGTEPLFYDISGCGKEVLEFTNDGEVTETVYSDDDCYFGGTGTYSWWVEGNEIHYGAQNIYYHIVTVDGNELVLDATAEADYIKYYKRAE
;
A
#
# COMPACT_ATOMS: atom_id res chain seq x y z
N MET A 1 13.58 50.36 55.52
CA MET A 1 12.78 51.35 54.76
C MET A 1 13.07 51.20 53.26
N LYS A 2 12.01 51.19 52.44
CA LYS A 2 11.92 51.44 50.96
C LYS A 2 12.81 50.56 50.04
N LYS A 3 12.27 49.56 49.32
CA LYS A 3 11.52 49.60 48.04
C LYS A 3 12.28 50.27 46.87
N GLN A 4 12.65 49.47 45.86
CA GLN A 4 12.34 49.56 44.40
C GLN A 4 13.26 48.55 43.66
N LEU A 5 12.84 47.41 43.06
CA LEU A 5 12.02 47.17 41.85
C LEU A 5 12.55 48.05 40.69
N ILE A 6 12.97 47.61 39.48
CA ILE A 6 12.52 46.56 38.53
C ILE A 6 13.59 46.56 37.37
N HIS A 7 14.05 45.48 36.70
CA HIS A 7 13.55 44.84 35.46
C HIS A 7 14.69 43.92 34.97
N SER A 8 14.54 42.60 34.85
CA SER A 8 13.92 41.86 33.73
C SER A 8 14.57 42.10 32.37
N THR A 9 15.45 41.18 31.95
CA THR A 9 15.49 40.76 30.54
C THR A 9 15.69 39.25 30.46
N LEU A 10 14.57 38.64 30.11
CA LEU A 10 14.33 37.28 29.68
C LEU A 10 15.13 36.98 28.40
N ALA A 11 15.97 35.94 28.42
CA ALA A 11 16.45 35.30 27.21
C ALA A 11 15.99 33.84 27.24
N ALA A 12 14.72 33.63 26.89
CA ALA A 12 14.18 32.30 26.64
C ALA A 12 14.68 31.85 25.28
N LEU A 13 15.69 30.98 25.27
CA LEU A 13 16.15 30.29 24.09
C LEU A 13 15.14 29.18 23.79
N THR A 14 14.08 29.50 23.04
CA THR A 14 13.18 28.51 22.45
C THR A 14 13.94 27.73 21.39
N LEU A 15 14.50 26.59 21.80
CA LEU A 15 14.85 25.50 20.88
C LEU A 15 13.53 24.93 20.33
N PHE A 16 13.10 25.45 19.19
CA PHE A 16 12.17 24.75 18.33
C PHE A 16 12.90 23.52 17.78
N PHE A 17 12.86 22.41 18.52
CA PHE A 17 12.90 21.12 17.87
C PHE A 17 11.64 21.05 17.03
N THR A 18 11.77 21.38 15.75
CA THR A 18 10.85 20.94 14.72
C THR A 18 10.76 19.43 14.87
N ALA A 19 9.68 18.96 15.49
CA ALA A 19 9.26 17.59 15.34
C ALA A 19 9.09 17.40 13.83
N CYS A 20 10.02 16.67 13.20
CA CYS A 20 9.74 16.07 11.92
C CYS A 20 8.55 15.16 12.19
N SER A 21 7.35 15.63 11.85
CA SER A 21 6.25 14.77 11.47
C SER A 21 6.69 14.08 10.18
N GLY A 22 7.64 13.16 10.30
CA GLY A 22 7.73 12.07 9.35
C GLY A 22 6.46 11.30 9.56
N THR A 23 5.45 11.61 8.75
CA THR A 23 4.46 10.59 8.41
C THR A 23 5.29 9.44 7.89
N ASP A 24 5.39 8.41 8.72
CA ASP A 24 5.90 7.12 8.32
C ASP A 24 4.97 6.65 7.20
N ASP A 25 5.39 6.88 5.95
CA ASP A 25 4.67 6.44 4.75
C ASP A 25 4.77 4.91 4.58
N SER A 26 5.31 4.20 5.58
CA SER A 26 5.26 2.75 5.67
C SER A 26 3.81 2.30 5.82
N PRO A 27 3.39 1.23 5.13
CA PRO A 27 2.06 0.69 5.27
C PRO A 27 1.83 0.24 6.73
N VAL A 28 0.64 0.55 7.26
CA VAL A 28 0.22 0.06 8.58
C VAL A 28 0.22 -1.46 8.54
N LEU A 29 0.90 -2.11 9.49
CA LEU A 29 0.90 -3.57 9.64
C LEU A 29 -0.53 -4.09 9.67
N ALA A 30 -0.87 -4.98 8.73
CA ALA A 30 -2.22 -5.50 8.54
C ALA A 30 -2.72 -6.20 9.81
N GLN A 31 -3.83 -5.71 10.37
CA GLN A 31 -4.68 -6.47 11.28
C GLN A 31 -5.90 -6.97 10.51
N ASN A 32 -5.70 -7.94 9.63
CA ASN A 32 -6.77 -8.45 8.78
C ASN A 32 -7.33 -9.77 9.33
N SER A 33 -8.19 -9.67 10.35
CA SER A 33 -8.92 -10.84 10.87
C SER A 33 -10.16 -11.20 10.05
N ASP A 34 -10.63 -10.28 9.19
CA ASP A 34 -11.80 -10.47 8.33
C ASP A 34 -11.38 -10.49 6.84
N THR A 35 -11.15 -11.69 6.31
CA THR A 35 -10.77 -11.89 4.92
C THR A 35 -11.94 -11.76 3.94
N THR A 36 -13.19 -11.60 4.42
CA THR A 36 -14.33 -11.43 3.51
C THR A 36 -14.25 -10.14 2.71
N GLN A 37 -13.60 -9.12 3.29
CA GLN A 37 -13.33 -7.87 2.60
C GLN A 37 -12.34 -8.04 1.45
N LEU A 38 -11.46 -9.04 1.48
CA LEU A 38 -10.50 -9.27 0.38
C LEU A 38 -11.19 -9.69 -0.92
N LEU A 39 -12.32 -10.39 -0.83
CA LEU A 39 -12.95 -11.05 -1.97
C LEU A 39 -13.47 -10.05 -3.01
N GLY A 40 -13.42 -10.48 -4.27
CA GLY A 40 -13.86 -9.71 -5.43
C GLY A 40 -12.73 -9.03 -6.19
N LYS A 41 -13.09 -8.05 -7.02
CA LYS A 41 -12.19 -7.41 -7.98
C LYS A 41 -11.57 -6.13 -7.44
N TRP A 42 -10.30 -5.94 -7.76
CA TRP A 42 -9.47 -4.83 -7.33
C TRP A 42 -8.70 -4.27 -8.53
N LYS A 43 -8.96 -3.02 -8.87
CA LYS A 43 -8.34 -2.31 -9.98
C LYS A 43 -7.16 -1.47 -9.49
N ILE A 44 -5.99 -1.65 -10.06
CA ILE A 44 -4.81 -0.83 -9.71
C ILE A 44 -5.05 0.64 -10.07
N TYR A 45 -4.63 1.55 -9.20
CA TYR A 45 -4.69 2.99 -9.48
C TYR A 45 -3.41 3.76 -9.10
N LYS A 46 -2.50 3.13 -8.37
CA LYS A 46 -1.21 3.71 -7.97
C LYS A 46 -0.22 2.57 -7.69
N ALA A 47 1.04 2.78 -8.03
CA ALA A 47 2.13 2.03 -7.43
C ALA A 47 3.29 2.96 -7.07
N VAL A 48 4.06 2.57 -6.07
CA VAL A 48 5.28 3.24 -5.63
C VAL A 48 6.39 2.23 -5.76
N TYR A 49 7.41 2.56 -6.56
CA TYR A 49 8.60 1.75 -6.74
C TYR A 49 9.74 2.34 -5.93
N GLY A 50 10.56 1.46 -5.35
CA GLY A 50 11.81 1.87 -4.73
C GLY A 50 12.86 2.32 -5.76
N GLN A 51 13.98 2.81 -5.24
CA GLN A 51 14.99 3.43 -6.09
C GLN A 51 15.68 2.41 -7.00
N GLY A 52 15.67 2.68 -8.31
CA GLY A 52 16.30 1.82 -9.30
C GLY A 52 15.40 0.70 -9.83
N THR A 53 14.16 0.60 -9.34
CA THR A 53 13.14 -0.29 -9.90
C THR A 53 12.44 0.41 -11.06
N GLU A 54 12.44 -0.23 -12.23
CA GLU A 54 11.74 0.28 -13.41
C GLU A 54 10.23 0.27 -13.16
N PRO A 55 9.52 1.39 -13.42
CA PRO A 55 8.09 1.45 -13.22
C PRO A 55 7.36 0.66 -14.31
N LEU A 56 7.19 -0.64 -14.07
CA LEU A 56 6.70 -1.55 -15.10
C LEU A 56 5.16 -1.60 -15.21
N PHE A 57 4.37 -1.13 -14.23
CA PHE A 57 2.97 -1.60 -14.11
C PHE A 57 1.82 -0.61 -13.79
N TYR A 58 1.93 0.73 -13.84
CA TYR A 58 0.77 1.55 -13.40
C TYR A 58 0.22 2.65 -14.30
N ASP A 59 0.67 2.83 -15.55
CA ASP A 59 0.10 3.90 -16.38
C ASP A 59 -0.63 3.36 -17.61
N ILE A 60 -1.89 2.97 -17.40
CA ILE A 60 -2.91 2.83 -18.43
C ILE A 60 -4.19 3.45 -17.86
N SER A 61 -4.68 4.50 -18.49
CA SER A 61 -5.87 5.23 -18.07
C SER A 61 -7.14 4.39 -18.33
N GLY A 62 -8.21 4.61 -17.54
CA GLY A 62 -9.49 3.90 -17.68
C GLY A 62 -9.65 2.63 -16.83
N CYS A 63 -9.30 1.46 -17.37
CA CYS A 63 -9.46 0.14 -16.72
C CYS A 63 -8.38 -0.24 -15.71
N GLY A 64 -7.34 0.59 -15.56
CA GLY A 64 -6.15 0.24 -14.79
C GLY A 64 -5.35 -0.83 -15.52
N LYS A 65 -4.02 -0.77 -15.44
CA LYS A 65 -3.16 -1.74 -16.13
C LYS A 65 -3.34 -3.17 -15.61
N GLU A 66 -3.81 -3.32 -14.38
CA GLU A 66 -3.92 -4.60 -13.67
C GLU A 66 -5.22 -4.64 -12.85
N VAL A 67 -5.91 -5.78 -12.92
CA VAL A 67 -7.05 -6.12 -12.07
C VAL A 67 -6.76 -7.45 -11.40
N LEU A 68 -6.93 -7.50 -10.08
CA LEU A 68 -6.85 -8.73 -9.28
C LEU A 68 -8.26 -9.15 -8.86
N GLU A 69 -8.58 -10.43 -9.00
CA GLU A 69 -9.83 -11.02 -8.51
C GLU A 69 -9.52 -12.11 -7.48
N PHE A 70 -9.86 -11.84 -6.21
CA PHE A 70 -9.67 -12.78 -5.11
C PHE A 70 -10.94 -13.60 -4.90
N THR A 71 -10.79 -14.93 -4.93
CA THR A 71 -11.88 -15.88 -4.72
C THR A 71 -11.76 -16.58 -3.37
N ASN A 72 -12.86 -17.14 -2.87
CA ASN A 72 -12.91 -17.72 -1.52
C ASN A 72 -12.18 -19.07 -1.38
N ASP A 73 -11.74 -19.66 -2.48
CA ASP A 73 -10.98 -20.91 -2.56
C ASP A 73 -9.46 -20.69 -2.45
N GLY A 74 -9.02 -19.46 -2.27
CA GLY A 74 -7.60 -19.13 -2.17
C GLY A 74 -6.94 -18.84 -3.52
N GLU A 75 -7.68 -18.77 -4.62
CA GLU A 75 -7.15 -18.35 -5.92
C GLU A 75 -7.21 -16.83 -6.11
N VAL A 76 -6.28 -16.33 -6.91
CA VAL A 76 -6.28 -14.95 -7.41
C VAL A 76 -6.05 -14.96 -8.89
N THR A 77 -6.98 -14.38 -9.64
CA THR A 77 -6.79 -14.14 -11.08
C THR A 77 -6.25 -12.73 -11.28
N GLU A 78 -5.09 -12.63 -11.93
CA GLU A 78 -4.53 -11.37 -12.40
C GLU A 78 -4.93 -11.18 -13.87
N THR A 79 -5.45 -10.01 -14.21
CA THR A 79 -5.70 -9.59 -15.59
C THR A 79 -4.88 -8.35 -15.87
N VAL A 80 -4.09 -8.38 -16.94
CA VAL A 80 -3.27 -7.25 -17.39
C VAL A 80 -3.84 -6.70 -18.69
N TYR A 81 -3.99 -5.40 -18.76
CA TYR A 81 -4.36 -4.67 -19.96
C TYR A 81 -3.13 -4.04 -20.60
N SER A 82 -3.14 -3.90 -21.92
CA SER A 82 -1.99 -3.41 -22.70
C SER A 82 -2.14 -1.97 -23.20
N ASP A 83 -3.37 -1.44 -23.22
CA ASP A 83 -3.67 -0.06 -23.60
C ASP A 83 -4.92 0.50 -22.88
N ASP A 84 -5.16 1.79 -23.07
CA ASP A 84 -6.26 2.56 -22.45
C ASP A 84 -7.65 2.17 -22.98
N ASP A 85 -7.70 1.42 -24.09
CA ASP A 85 -8.91 0.82 -24.64
C ASP A 85 -9.22 -0.54 -23.99
N CYS A 86 -8.43 -0.92 -22.97
CA CYS A 86 -8.57 -2.17 -22.23
C CYS A 86 -8.36 -3.40 -23.10
N TYR A 87 -7.45 -3.31 -24.07
CA TYR A 87 -7.03 -4.48 -24.83
C TYR A 87 -6.32 -5.47 -23.90
N PHE A 88 -6.79 -6.72 -23.92
CA PHE A 88 -6.27 -7.79 -23.09
C PHE A 88 -4.78 -8.05 -23.40
N GLY A 89 -3.94 -7.82 -22.39
CA GLY A 89 -2.49 -8.04 -22.47
C GLY A 89 -2.04 -9.39 -21.92
N GLY A 90 -2.82 -9.99 -21.01
CA GLY A 90 -2.51 -11.30 -20.44
C GLY A 90 -3.26 -11.60 -19.15
N THR A 91 -3.06 -12.80 -18.62
CA THR A 91 -3.58 -13.22 -17.32
C THR A 91 -2.57 -14.09 -16.58
N GLY A 92 -2.59 -14.01 -15.25
CA GLY A 92 -1.86 -14.87 -14.33
C GLY A 92 -2.83 -15.48 -13.31
N THR A 93 -2.43 -16.60 -12.73
CA THR A 93 -3.15 -17.21 -11.61
C THR A 93 -2.17 -17.39 -10.47
N TYR A 94 -2.56 -16.88 -9.30
CA TYR A 94 -1.79 -16.93 -8.07
C TYR A 94 -2.67 -17.46 -6.93
N SER A 95 -2.10 -17.52 -5.74
CA SER A 95 -2.83 -17.91 -4.54
C SER A 95 -2.79 -16.80 -3.50
N TRP A 96 -3.77 -16.81 -2.62
CA TRP A 96 -3.73 -16.07 -1.36
C TRP A 96 -3.98 -17.00 -0.18
N TRP A 97 -3.34 -16.69 0.95
CA TRP A 97 -3.47 -17.46 2.18
C TRP A 97 -3.30 -16.55 3.39
N VAL A 98 -3.61 -17.08 4.57
CA VAL A 98 -3.38 -16.39 5.84
C VAL A 98 -2.27 -17.09 6.60
N GLU A 99 -1.26 -16.33 7.02
CA GLU A 99 -0.20 -16.79 7.90
C GLU A 99 -0.12 -15.87 9.13
N GLY A 100 -0.45 -16.39 10.31
CA GLY A 100 -0.59 -15.58 11.51
C GLY A 100 -1.70 -14.53 11.34
N ASN A 101 -1.33 -13.25 11.34
CA ASN A 101 -2.24 -12.11 11.18
C ASN A 101 -2.13 -11.44 9.80
N GLU A 102 -1.33 -12.01 8.90
CA GLU A 102 -1.06 -11.44 7.59
C GLU A 102 -1.81 -12.21 6.51
N ILE A 103 -2.33 -11.47 5.53
CA ILE A 103 -2.80 -12.04 4.27
C ILE A 103 -1.63 -11.99 3.30
N HIS A 104 -1.29 -13.12 2.73
CA HIS A 104 -0.25 -13.25 1.72
C HIS A 104 -0.87 -13.47 0.35
N TYR A 105 -0.24 -12.92 -0.68
CA TYR A 105 -0.58 -13.09 -2.09
C TYR A 105 0.67 -13.45 -2.89
N GLY A 106 0.61 -14.45 -3.75
CA GLY A 106 1.71 -14.78 -4.66
C GLY A 106 1.75 -16.25 -5.04
N ALA A 107 2.96 -16.74 -5.31
CA ALA A 107 3.21 -18.15 -5.58
C ALA A 107 3.77 -18.82 -4.33
N GLN A 108 2.95 -19.66 -3.70
CA GLN A 108 3.29 -20.28 -2.41
C GLN A 108 4.65 -21.01 -2.47
N ASN A 109 5.49 -20.77 -1.46
CA ASN A 109 6.89 -21.25 -1.35
C ASN A 109 7.90 -20.66 -2.35
N ILE A 110 7.51 -19.71 -3.21
CA ILE A 110 8.41 -19.04 -4.15
C ILE A 110 8.59 -17.58 -3.75
N TYR A 111 7.49 -16.83 -3.67
CA TYR A 111 7.47 -15.44 -3.23
C TYR A 111 6.07 -15.09 -2.70
N TYR A 112 5.99 -14.05 -1.90
CA TYR A 112 4.72 -13.51 -1.42
C TYR A 112 4.79 -12.00 -1.27
N HIS A 113 3.63 -11.38 -1.35
CA HIS A 113 3.41 -9.99 -1.01
C HIS A 113 2.41 -9.95 0.15
N ILE A 114 2.52 -8.94 1.00
CA ILE A 114 1.60 -8.74 2.11
C ILE A 114 0.40 -7.92 1.62
N VAL A 115 -0.80 -8.38 1.94
CA VAL A 115 -2.05 -7.73 1.55
C VAL A 115 -2.72 -7.09 2.75
N THR A 116 -2.98 -5.79 2.64
CA THR A 116 -3.80 -5.01 3.58
C THR A 116 -5.06 -4.56 2.87
N VAL A 117 -6.21 -4.64 3.55
CA VAL A 117 -7.51 -4.25 3.00
C VAL A 117 -8.18 -3.33 4.01
N ASP A 118 -8.59 -2.15 3.58
CA ASP A 118 -9.38 -1.20 4.37
C ASP A 118 -10.55 -0.68 3.53
N GLY A 119 -11.71 -1.30 3.71
CA GLY A 119 -12.93 -0.99 2.97
C GLY A 119 -12.78 -1.15 1.45
N ASN A 120 -12.61 -0.01 0.76
CA ASN A 120 -12.52 0.07 -0.71
C ASN A 120 -11.08 0.23 -1.23
N GLU A 121 -10.09 0.08 -0.36
CA GLU A 121 -8.68 0.11 -0.75
C GLU A 121 -7.98 -1.19 -0.36
N LEU A 122 -7.18 -1.71 -1.30
CA LEU A 122 -6.28 -2.83 -1.10
C LEU A 122 -4.85 -2.34 -1.36
N VAL A 123 -3.96 -2.66 -0.44
CA VAL A 123 -2.52 -2.40 -0.55
C VAL A 123 -1.81 -3.74 -0.64
N LEU A 124 -0.99 -3.89 -1.67
CA LEU A 124 -0.10 -5.02 -1.85
C LEU A 124 1.33 -4.51 -1.66
N ASP A 125 1.96 -4.98 -0.59
CA ASP A 125 3.34 -4.65 -0.23
C ASP A 125 4.26 -5.79 -0.68
N ALA A 126 5.11 -5.49 -1.66
CA ALA A 126 6.13 -6.37 -2.21
C ALA A 126 7.54 -5.86 -1.89
N THR A 127 7.71 -4.99 -0.90
CA THR A 127 9.00 -4.33 -0.60
C THR A 127 10.11 -5.33 -0.26
N ALA A 128 9.77 -6.45 0.39
CA ALA A 128 10.73 -7.50 0.72
C ALA A 128 11.25 -8.28 -0.50
N GLU A 129 10.45 -8.40 -1.57
CA GLU A 129 10.74 -9.27 -2.72
C GLU A 129 11.12 -8.49 -3.98
N ALA A 130 10.49 -7.35 -4.21
CA ALA A 130 10.55 -6.62 -5.48
C ALA A 130 10.57 -5.08 -5.33
N ASP A 131 10.70 -4.58 -4.10
CA ASP A 131 10.85 -3.15 -3.79
C ASP A 131 9.74 -2.28 -4.42
N TYR A 132 8.48 -2.68 -4.22
CA TYR A 132 7.33 -1.88 -4.62
C TYR A 132 6.12 -2.06 -3.71
N ILE A 133 5.22 -1.08 -3.76
CA ILE A 133 3.89 -1.13 -3.16
C ILE A 133 2.86 -0.78 -4.23
N LYS A 134 1.85 -1.64 -4.42
CA LYS A 134 0.72 -1.40 -5.33
C LYS A 134 -0.55 -1.10 -4.53
N TYR A 135 -1.35 -0.19 -5.05
CA TYR A 135 -2.61 0.25 -4.46
C TYR A 135 -3.75 0.03 -5.45
N TYR A 136 -4.83 -0.55 -4.94
CA TYR A 136 -6.01 -0.91 -5.71
C TYR A 136 -7.26 -0.33 -5.09
N LYS A 137 -8.22 0.03 -5.96
CA LYS A 137 -9.59 0.33 -5.56
C LYS A 137 -10.49 -0.83 -5.89
N ARG A 138 -11.49 -1.07 -5.05
CA ARG A 138 -12.54 -2.06 -5.35
C ARG A 138 -13.20 -1.73 -6.69
N ALA A 139 -13.35 -2.73 -7.54
CA ALA A 139 -14.05 -2.65 -8.81
C ALA A 139 -15.45 -3.29 -8.69
N GLU A 140 -16.41 -2.77 -9.46
CA GLU A 140 -17.78 -3.29 -9.55
C GLU A 140 -17.86 -4.54 -10.43
#